data_AF-A0A482VJY4-F1
#
_entry.id   AF-A0A482VJY4-F1
#
_cell.length_a   1.000
_cell.length_b   1.000
_cell.length_c   1.000
_cell.angle_alpha   90.00
_cell.angle_beta   90.00
_cell.angle_gamma   90.00
#
_symmetry.space_group_name_H-M   'P 1'
#
loop_
_entity.id
_entity.type
_entity.pdbx_description
1 polymer ?
#
loop_
_entity_poly.entity_id
_entity_poly.type
_entity_poly.pdbx_seq_one_letter_code
_entity_poly.pdbx_strand_id
1 'polypeptide(L)'
;MKVSLVILLVAFVFYAYGSPDNAKYTTKYDNVDLDEIIKSDRLLKNYVNCLLEKGNCTPDGAELKNWWADLEAKYDKNGTYRKKYEEELKEEKKE
;
A
#
# COMPACT_ATOMS: atom_id res chain seq x y z
N MET A 1 -39.44 38.29 -1.45
CA MET A 1 -38.33 38.51 -0.49
C MET A 1 -38.09 37.33 0.45
N LYS A 2 -39.09 36.83 1.19
CA LYS A 2 -38.89 35.74 2.17
C LYS A 2 -38.44 34.41 1.52
N VAL A 3 -39.03 34.05 0.38
CA VAL A 3 -38.69 32.80 -0.34
C VAL A 3 -37.26 32.84 -0.92
N SER A 4 -36.85 33.96 -1.53
CA SER A 4 -35.46 34.12 -2.01
C SER A 4 -34.43 34.06 -0.88
N LEU A 5 -34.77 34.58 0.31
CA LEU A 5 -33.88 34.56 1.47
C LEU A 5 -33.74 33.14 2.04
N VAL A 6 -34.81 32.34 2.01
CA VAL A 6 -34.77 30.92 2.38
C VAL A 6 -33.95 30.10 1.37
N ILE A 7 -34.09 30.35 0.06
CA ILE A 7 -33.31 29.64 -0.96
C ILE A 7 -31.81 29.93 -0.83
N LEU A 8 -31.45 31.19 -0.57
CA LEU A 8 -30.05 31.58 -0.33
C LEU A 8 -29.48 30.93 0.94
N LEU A 9 -30.26 30.85 2.01
CA LEU A 9 -29.85 30.15 3.24
C LEU A 9 -29.65 28.64 3.02
N VAL A 10 -30.55 28.00 2.28
CA VAL A 10 -30.43 26.56 1.95
C VAL A 10 -29.20 26.30 1.06
N ALA A 11 -28.95 27.15 0.07
CA ALA A 11 -27.76 27.04 -0.78
C ALA A 11 -26.46 27.24 0.01
N PHE A 12 -26.44 28.16 0.99
CA PHE A 12 -25.30 28.39 1.86
C PHE A 12 -25.01 27.20 2.80
N VAL A 13 -26.07 26.55 3.29
CA VAL A 13 -25.98 25.31 4.08
C VAL A 13 -25.40 24.17 3.22
N PHE A 14 -25.89 23.97 2.00
CA PHE A 14 -25.33 22.96 1.09
C PHE A 14 -23.85 23.21 0.74
N TYR A 15 -23.46 24.47 0.53
CA TYR A 15 -22.05 24.82 0.30
C TYR A 15 -21.16 24.57 1.53
N ALA A 16 -21.68 24.83 2.74
CA ALA A 16 -20.94 24.61 3.99
C ALA A 16 -20.77 23.13 4.37
N TYR A 17 -21.69 22.25 3.96
CA TYR A 17 -21.65 20.81 4.26
C TYR A 17 -21.22 19.94 3.06
N GLY A 18 -20.91 20.55 1.90
CA GLY A 18 -20.51 19.88 0.68
C GLY A 18 -19.01 19.58 0.58
N SER A 19 -18.37 19.11 1.65
CA SER A 19 -16.98 18.64 1.58
C SER A 19 -16.95 17.12 1.46
N PRO A 20 -16.42 16.53 0.37
CA PRO A 20 -16.28 15.10 0.24
C PRO A 20 -15.06 14.62 1.04
N ASP A 21 -15.12 14.67 2.38
CA ASP A 21 -14.08 14.08 3.23
C ASP A 21 -14.35 12.60 3.51
N ASN A 22 -14.34 11.80 2.43
CA ASN A 22 -14.48 10.34 2.48
C ASN A 22 -13.17 9.60 2.20
N ALA A 23 -12.01 10.27 2.19
CA ALA A 23 -10.72 9.63 1.94
C ALA A 23 -10.21 8.92 3.22
N LYS A 24 -10.76 7.74 3.53
CA LYS A 24 -10.25 6.90 4.63
C LYS A 24 -8.89 6.26 4.32
N TYR A 25 -8.46 6.28 3.05
CA TYR A 25 -7.21 5.71 2.57
C TYR A 25 -6.56 6.60 1.51
N THR A 26 -5.25 6.51 1.39
CA THR A 26 -4.48 7.21 0.36
C THR A 26 -4.74 6.59 -1.01
N THR A 27 -4.90 7.43 -2.04
CA THR A 27 -5.04 7.01 -3.44
C THR A 27 -3.69 6.91 -4.15
N LYS A 28 -2.58 7.14 -3.43
CA LYS A 28 -1.22 7.19 -3.98
C LYS A 28 -0.84 5.90 -4.73
N TYR A 29 -1.38 4.76 -4.29
CA TYR A 29 -1.01 3.43 -4.79
C TYR A 29 -2.09 2.79 -5.69
N ASP A 30 -3.15 3.52 -6.02
CA ASP A 30 -4.31 2.96 -6.77
C ASP A 30 -3.94 2.55 -8.20
N ASN A 31 -2.85 3.11 -8.75
CA ASN A 31 -2.39 2.81 -10.10
C ASN A 31 -1.33 1.69 -10.16
N VAL A 32 -1.05 1.01 -9.04
CA VAL A 32 -0.12 -0.13 -9.03
C VAL A 32 -0.87 -1.39 -9.43
N ASP A 33 -0.51 -1.97 -10.58
CA ASP A 33 -1.10 -3.23 -11.06
C ASP A 33 -0.47 -4.45 -10.36
N LEU A 34 -1.07 -4.85 -9.24
CA LEU A 34 -0.62 -6.02 -8.47
C LEU A 34 -0.79 -7.33 -9.24
N ASP A 35 -1.82 -7.41 -10.09
CA ASP A 35 -2.10 -8.59 -10.89
C ASP A 35 -0.99 -8.84 -11.91
N GLU A 36 -0.54 -7.80 -12.60
CA GLU A 36 0.59 -7.86 -13.53
C GLU A 36 1.88 -8.26 -12.80
N ILE A 37 2.17 -7.61 -11.67
CA ILE A 37 3.40 -7.87 -10.90
C ILE A 37 3.46 -9.33 -10.43
N ILE A 38 2.38 -9.86 -9.86
CA ILE A 38 2.34 -11.22 -9.31
C ILE A 38 2.34 -12.28 -10.41
N LYS A 39 1.69 -12.04 -11.55
CA LYS A 39 1.63 -13.00 -12.67
C LYS A 39 2.90 -13.04 -13.51
N SER A 40 3.70 -11.97 -13.47
CA SER A 40 4.97 -11.92 -14.20
C SER A 40 6.14 -12.33 -13.29
N ASP A 41 6.75 -13.49 -13.54
CA ASP A 41 7.98 -13.94 -12.87
C ASP A 41 9.10 -12.89 -12.89
N ARG A 42 9.27 -12.17 -14.01
CA ARG A 42 10.30 -11.14 -14.16
C ARG A 42 10.09 -9.98 -13.19
N LEU A 43 8.89 -9.39 -13.22
CA LEU A 43 8.49 -8.28 -12.34
C LEU A 43 8.52 -8.71 -10.87
N LEU A 44 7.83 -9.80 -10.52
CA LEU A 44 7.81 -10.32 -9.15
C LEU A 44 9.23 -10.52 -8.61
N LYS A 45 10.11 -11.16 -9.39
CA LYS A 45 11.50 -11.40 -9.01
C LYS A 45 12.27 -10.11 -8.78
N ASN A 46 12.00 -9.04 -9.54
CA ASN A 46 12.64 -7.73 -9.31
C ASN A 46 12.20 -7.12 -7.97
N TYR A 47 10.90 -7.11 -7.64
CA TYR A 47 10.42 -6.62 -6.34
C TYR A 47 10.97 -7.46 -5.18
N VAL A 48 10.94 -8.80 -5.31
CA VAL A 48 11.49 -9.70 -4.28
C VAL A 48 12.99 -9.49 -4.11
N ASN A 49 13.76 -9.38 -5.19
CA ASN A 49 15.19 -9.12 -5.10
C ASN A 49 15.48 -7.75 -4.47
N CYS A 50 14.67 -6.73 -4.75
CA CYS A 50 14.77 -5.44 -4.08
C CYS A 50 14.55 -5.57 -2.55
N LEU A 51 13.50 -6.26 -2.13
CA LEU A 51 13.19 -6.51 -0.71
C LEU A 51 14.30 -7.31 -0.01
N LEU A 52 14.92 -8.25 -0.71
CA LEU A 52 16.00 -9.10 -0.20
C LEU A 52 17.40 -8.51 -0.37
N GLU A 53 17.53 -7.28 -0.85
CA GLU A 53 18.82 -6.61 -1.12
C GLU A 53 19.73 -7.36 -2.12
N LYS A 54 19.12 -8.12 -3.03
CA LYS A 54 19.80 -8.92 -4.06
C LYS A 54 19.74 -8.28 -5.45
N GLY A 55 19.19 -7.07 -5.56
CA GLY A 55 19.06 -6.36 -6.82
C GLY A 55 18.60 -4.92 -6.64
N ASN A 56 18.48 -4.22 -7.77
CA ASN A 56 18.03 -2.83 -7.79
C ASN A 56 16.53 -2.73 -7.48
N CYS A 57 16.13 -1.60 -6.88
CA CYS A 57 14.74 -1.27 -6.64
C CYS A 57 14.24 -0.29 -7.70
N THR A 58 13.01 -0.50 -8.17
CA THR A 58 12.21 0.55 -8.81
C THR A 58 11.76 1.57 -7.77
N PRO A 59 11.34 2.79 -8.15
CA PRO A 59 10.92 3.81 -7.18
C PRO A 59 9.81 3.35 -6.23
N ASP A 60 8.83 2.62 -6.75
CA ASP A 60 7.73 2.01 -5.99
C ASP A 60 8.18 0.80 -5.16
N GLY A 61 9.10 -0.03 -5.69
CA GLY A 61 9.72 -1.12 -4.94
C GLY A 61 10.55 -0.62 -3.75
N ALA A 62 11.22 0.52 -3.89
CA ALA A 62 11.94 1.18 -2.80
C ALA A 62 10.99 1.70 -1.72
N GLU A 63 9.84 2.26 -2.12
CA GLU A 63 8.79 2.66 -1.19
C GLU A 63 8.22 1.46 -0.44
N LEU A 64 7.91 0.36 -1.14
CA LEU A 64 7.48 -0.90 -0.53
C LEU A 64 8.51 -1.42 0.47
N LYS A 65 9.81 -1.39 0.12
CA LYS A 65 10.89 -1.85 1.01
C LYS A 65 10.95 -1.05 2.31
N ASN A 66 10.77 0.26 2.24
CA ASN A 66 10.75 1.11 3.44
C ASN A 66 9.57 0.77 4.35
N TRP A 67 8.36 0.66 3.79
CA TRP A 67 7.18 0.24 4.54
C TRP A 67 7.35 -1.15 5.13
N TRP A 68 7.95 -2.07 4.38
CA TRP A 68 8.22 -3.44 4.84
C TRP A 68 9.12 -3.44 6.08
N ALA A 69 10.19 -2.64 6.09
CA ALA A 69 11.08 -2.52 7.24
C ALA A 69 10.36 -1.99 8.49
N ASP A 70 9.49 -0.99 8.34
CA ASP A 70 8.69 -0.45 9.44
C ASP A 70 7.70 -1.49 10.00
N LEU A 71 7.07 -2.26 9.10
CA LEU A 71 6.14 -3.33 9.48
C LEU A 71 6.86 -4.47 10.19
N GLU A 72 8.03 -4.90 9.71
CA GLU A 72 8.84 -5.91 10.40
C GLU A 72 9.28 -5.44 11.78
N ALA A 73 9.73 -4.18 11.91
CA ALA A 73 10.10 -3.62 13.20
C ALA A 73 8.92 -3.55 14.18
N LYS A 74 7.69 -3.45 13.69
CA LYS A 74 6.48 -3.43 14.52
C LYS A 74 5.97 -4.83 14.86
N TYR A 75 5.91 -5.72 13.88
CA TYR A 75 5.19 -6.99 13.95
C TYR A 75 6.09 -8.24 14.03
N ASP A 76 7.36 -8.15 13.61
CA ASP A 76 8.33 -9.25 13.64
C ASP A 76 9.68 -8.84 14.23
N LYS A 77 9.66 -8.20 15.41
CA LYS A 77 10.86 -7.71 16.12
C LYS A 77 11.98 -8.74 16.29
N ASN A 78 11.60 -10.01 16.44
CA ASN A 78 12.54 -11.10 16.70
C ASN A 78 12.95 -11.85 15.41
N GLY A 79 12.41 -11.45 14.26
CA GLY A 79 12.59 -12.13 12.98
C GLY A 79 12.05 -13.56 12.98
N THR A 80 11.04 -13.85 13.81
CA THR A 80 10.49 -15.19 13.98
C THR A 80 9.82 -15.67 12.70
N TYR A 81 9.02 -14.82 12.05
CA TYR A 81 8.36 -15.19 10.80
C TYR A 81 9.37 -15.35 9.67
N ARG A 82 10.31 -14.41 9.55
CA ARG A 82 11.39 -14.52 8.56
C ARG A 82 12.15 -15.85 8.69
N LYS A 83 12.58 -16.22 9.90
CA LYS A 83 13.28 -17.49 10.15
C LYS A 83 12.43 -18.70 9.79
N LYS A 84 11.16 -18.72 10.20
CA LYS A 84 10.22 -19.81 9.90
C LYS A 84 10.14 -20.05 8.39
N TYR A 85 9.88 -19.02 7.59
CA TYR A 85 9.76 -19.17 6.13
C TYR A 85 11.10 -19.49 5.44
N GLU A 86 12.23 -19.00 5.96
CA GLU A 86 13.55 -19.41 5.48
C GLU A 86 13.84 -20.89 5.74
N GLU A 87 13.38 -21.44 6.86
CA GLU A 87 13.48 -22.86 7.19
C GLU A 87 12.56 -23.69 6.29
N GLU A 88 11.30 -23.30 6.12
CA GLU A 88 10.36 -23.96 5.20
C GLU A 88 10.93 -24.04 3.77
N LEU A 89 11.48 -22.93 3.25
CA LEU A 89 12.15 -22.91 1.94
C LEU A 89 13.41 -23.80 1.87
N LYS A 90 14.11 -24.02 2.98
CA LYS A 90 15.26 -24.94 3.03
C LYS A 90 14.80 -26.38 3.03
N GLU A 91 13.69 -26.70 3.69
CA GLU A 91 13.11 -28.06 3.66
C GLU A 91 12.52 -28.39 2.28
N GLU A 92 11.76 -27.48 1.66
CA GLU A 92 11.22 -27.67 0.30
C GLU A 92 12.32 -27.92 -0.74
N LYS A 93 13.50 -27.31 -0.58
CA LYS A 93 14.65 -27.51 -1.48
C LYS A 93 15.40 -28.82 -1.26
N LYS A 94 15.14 -29.52 -0.16
CA LYS A 94 15.73 -30.84 0.12
C LYS A 94 14.90 -31.97 -0.49
N GLU A 95 13.61 -31.73 -0.74
CA GLU A 95 12.70 -32.62 -1.47
C GLU A 95 12.97 -32.55 -2.99
#